data_AF-A0AA96UZ10-F1
#
_entry.id   AF-A0AA96UZ10-F1
#
_cell.length_a   1.000
_cell.length_b   1.000
_cell.length_c   1.000
_cell.angle_alpha   90.00
_cell.angle_beta   90.00
_cell.angle_gamma   90.00
#
_symmetry.space_group_name_H-M   'P 1'
#
loop_
_entity.id
_entity.type
_entity.pdbx_description
1 polymer ?
#
loop_
_entity_poly.entity_id
_entity_poly.type
_entity_poly.pdbx_seq_one_letter_code
_entity_poly.pdbx_strand_id
1 'polypeptide(L)'
;MNNEYVCVNYASDLTSAAEQTGIKCGFVLLTFGKDTISHTLNVFVLEDGRTMYVDTTGSTDYPGADRCFFDLELGDEYENMGTIYNIYEFW
;
A
#
# COMPACT_ATOMS: atom_id res chain seq x y z
N MET A 1 18.87 -12.42 -13.50
CA MET A 1 18.73 -11.10 -12.86
C MET A 1 17.42 -11.13 -12.11
N ASN A 2 17.46 -11.35 -10.79
CA ASN A 2 16.25 -11.30 -9.96
C ASN A 2 15.90 -9.83 -9.77
N ASN A 3 15.05 -9.33 -10.67
CA ASN A 3 14.51 -7.98 -10.59
C ASN A 3 13.33 -8.06 -9.62
N GLU A 4 13.60 -8.14 -8.32
CA GLU A 4 12.55 -8.05 -7.30
C GLU A 4 11.99 -6.64 -7.36
N TYR A 5 10.93 -6.48 -8.15
CA TYR A 5 10.11 -5.29 -8.14
C TYR A 5 9.42 -5.26 -6.76
N VAL A 6 10.07 -4.60 -5.80
CA VAL A 6 9.61 -4.51 -4.42
C VAL A 6 8.43 -3.55 -4.32
N CYS A 7 7.61 -3.71 -3.28
CA CYS A 7 6.38 -2.94 -3.04
C CYS A 7 6.52 -1.43 -3.24
N VAL A 8 7.67 -0.87 -2.86
CA VAL A 8 8.00 0.54 -3.05
C VAL A 8 8.01 0.99 -4.52
N ASN A 9 8.41 0.12 -5.46
CA ASN A 9 8.46 0.46 -6.89
C ASN A 9 7.05 0.57 -7.46
N TYR A 10 6.18 -0.39 -7.14
CA TYR A 10 4.76 -0.34 -7.52
C TYR A 10 4.08 0.92 -6.98
N ALA A 11 4.33 1.22 -5.71
CA ALA A 11 3.74 2.40 -5.10
C ALA A 11 4.26 3.69 -5.76
N SER A 12 5.56 3.74 -6.10
CA SER A 12 6.19 4.91 -6.72
C SER A 12 5.65 5.17 -8.12
N ASP A 13 5.48 4.12 -8.92
CA ASP A 13 4.93 4.21 -10.27
C ASP A 13 3.47 4.67 -10.25
N LEU A 14 2.65 4.14 -9.32
CA LEU A 14 1.25 4.55 -9.20
C LEU A 14 1.12 6.01 -8.73
N THR A 15 1.92 6.45 -7.76
CA THR A 15 1.92 7.86 -7.33
C THR A 15 2.29 8.78 -8.50
N SER A 16 3.35 8.44 -9.24
CA SER A 16 3.79 9.23 -10.41
C SER A 16 2.71 9.32 -11.50
N ALA A 17 1.99 8.22 -11.76
CA ALA A 17 0.89 8.21 -12.73
C ALA A 17 -0.33 9.01 -12.25
N ALA A 18 -0.67 8.91 -10.97
CA ALA A 18 -1.75 9.67 -10.36
C ALA A 18 -1.49 11.18 -10.44
N GLU A 19 -0.28 11.62 -10.08
CA GLU A 19 0.13 13.03 -10.17
C GLU A 19 0.01 13.59 -11.59
N GLN A 20 0.42 12.83 -12.61
CA GLN A 20 0.30 13.22 -14.03
C GLN A 20 -1.16 13.43 -14.48
N THR A 21 -2.12 12.81 -13.79
CA THR A 21 -3.55 12.96 -14.07
C THR A 21 -4.25 13.93 -13.12
N GLY A 22 -3.51 14.59 -12.22
CA GLY A 22 -4.05 15.51 -11.22
C GLY A 22 -4.76 14.83 -10.05
N ILE A 23 -4.57 13.52 -9.88
CA ILE A 23 -5.12 12.75 -8.77
C ILE A 23 -4.15 12.82 -7.59
N LYS A 24 -4.63 13.26 -6.42
CA LYS A 24 -3.83 13.28 -5.19
C LYS A 24 -3.63 11.85 -4.69
N CYS A 25 -2.37 11.40 -4.67
CA CYS A 25 -1.96 10.07 -4.23
C CYS A 25 -0.76 10.20 -3.28
N GLY A 26 -0.80 9.46 -2.18
CA GLY A 26 0.30 9.33 -1.23
C GLY A 26 0.81 7.89 -1.11
N PHE A 27 1.74 7.69 -0.19
CA PHE A 27 2.28 6.39 0.19
C PHE A 27 1.91 6.02 1.62
N VAL A 28 1.79 4.73 1.86
CA VAL A 28 1.63 4.17 3.20
C VAL A 28 2.68 3.09 3.41
N LEU A 29 3.44 3.22 4.49
CA LEU A 29 4.33 2.18 4.98
C LEU A 29 3.68 1.48 6.17
N LEU A 30 3.41 0.19 6.00
CA LEU A 30 2.99 -0.71 7.07
C LEU A 30 4.21 -1.41 7.66
N THR A 31 4.19 -1.62 8.98
CA THR A 31 5.15 -2.51 9.65
C THR A 31 4.39 -3.57 10.42
N PHE A 32 4.91 -4.80 10.44
CA PHE A 32 4.26 -5.94 11.09
C PHE A 32 5.10 -6.45 12.25
N GLY A 33 4.44 -6.72 13.39
CA GLY A 33 5.10 -7.19 14.60
C GLY A 33 6.22 -6.26 15.13
N LYS A 34 7.07 -6.79 16.00
CA LYS A 34 8.07 -6.01 16.74
C LYS A 34 9.39 -5.76 15.99
N ASP A 35 9.65 -6.38 14.82
CA ASP A 35 10.73 -5.98 13.88
C ASP A 35 10.79 -6.76 12.52
N THR A 36 11.15 -6.02 11.47
CA THR A 36 11.70 -6.33 10.11
C THR A 36 10.80 -6.52 8.87
N ILE A 37 9.52 -6.87 8.98
CA ILE A 37 8.67 -6.95 7.77
C ILE A 37 7.89 -5.66 7.62
N SER A 38 8.00 -5.05 6.44
CA SER A 38 7.25 -3.86 6.06
C SER A 38 6.66 -4.01 4.67
N HIS A 39 5.54 -3.32 4.43
CA HIS A 39 4.88 -3.29 3.14
C HIS A 39 4.49 -1.88 2.76
N THR A 40 4.56 -1.55 1.48
CA THR A 40 4.24 -0.21 0.98
C THR A 40 3.05 -0.28 0.04
N LEU A 41 2.07 0.57 0.27
CA LEU A 41 0.84 0.74 -0.52
C LEU A 41 0.67 2.21 -0.88
N ASN A 42 -0.32 2.51 -1.73
CA ASN A 42 -0.76 3.87 -2.01
C ASN A 42 -1.97 4.25 -1.16
N VAL A 43 -2.17 5.56 -0.94
CA VAL A 43 -3.36 6.11 -0.30
C VAL A 43 -3.94 7.24 -1.13
N PHE A 44 -5.26 7.24 -1.28
CA PHE A 44 -6.03 8.24 -2.01
C PHE A 44 -7.03 8.90 -1.07
N VAL A 45 -7.21 10.21 -1.17
CA VAL A 45 -8.33 10.91 -0.51
C VAL A 45 -9.52 10.93 -1.47
N LEU A 46 -10.65 10.41 -1.01
CA LEU A 46 -11.91 10.43 -1.75
C LEU A 46 -12.63 11.76 -1.58
N GLU A 47 -13.58 12.05 -2.48
CA GLU A 47 -14.34 13.30 -2.46
C GLU A 47 -15.14 13.51 -1.16
N ASP A 48 -15.52 12.42 -0.49
CA ASP A 48 -16.23 12.44 0.79
C ASP A 48 -15.30 12.58 2.01
N GLY A 49 -14.00 12.77 1.79
CA GLY A 49 -12.99 12.96 2.82
C GLY A 49 -12.45 11.67 3.44
N ARG A 50 -12.94 10.49 3.01
CA ARG A 50 -12.38 9.20 3.44
C ARG A 50 -11.08 8.88 2.70
N THR A 51 -10.29 7.97 3.26
CA THR A 51 -9.11 7.41 2.59
C THR A 51 -9.44 6.07 1.94
N MET A 52 -8.77 5.79 0.83
CA MET A 52 -8.74 4.48 0.20
C MET A 52 -7.29 4.04 0.06
N TYR A 53 -6.95 2.89 0.61
CA TYR A 53 -5.64 2.28 0.53
C TYR A 53 -5.62 1.29 -0.63
N VAL A 54 -4.59 1.34 -1.46
CA VAL A 54 -4.47 0.50 -2.66
C VAL A 54 -3.13 -0.21 -2.67
N ASP A 55 -3.19 -1.55 -2.73
CA ASP A 55 -2.02 -2.42 -2.86
C ASP A 55 -2.02 -3.03 -4.27
N THR A 56 -1.11 -2.56 -5.12
CA THR A 56 -0.93 -3.00 -6.50
C THR A 56 0.17 -4.04 -6.68
N THR A 57 0.73 -4.54 -5.57
CA THR A 57 1.89 -5.43 -5.64
C THR A 57 1.51 -6.85 -6.07
N GLY A 58 0.25 -7.25 -5.86
CA GLY A 58 -0.24 -8.59 -6.16
C GLY A 58 0.48 -9.69 -5.37
N SER A 59 -0.12 -10.88 -5.30
CA SER A 59 0.60 -12.08 -4.86
C SER A 59 1.16 -12.79 -6.09
N THR A 60 2.37 -13.36 -6.00
CA THR A 60 2.93 -14.24 -7.05
C THR A 60 2.02 -15.43 -7.35
N ASP A 61 1.15 -15.83 -6.41
CA ASP A 61 0.21 -16.94 -6.56
C ASP A 61 -1.09 -16.52 -7.27
N TYR A 62 -1.37 -15.21 -7.37
CA TYR A 62 -2.58 -14.66 -7.98
C TYR A 62 -2.29 -13.33 -8.70
N PRO A 63 -1.83 -13.39 -9.97
CA PRO A 63 -1.69 -12.17 -10.78
C PRO A 63 -3.04 -11.47 -10.92
N GLY A 64 -3.10 -10.17 -10.58
CA GLY A 64 -4.30 -9.33 -10.63
C GLY A 64 -5.02 -9.09 -9.29
N ALA A 65 -4.42 -9.44 -8.15
CA ALA A 65 -4.98 -9.14 -6.83
C ALA A 65 -4.65 -7.70 -6.35
N ASP A 66 -4.92 -6.70 -7.20
CA ASP A 66 -4.95 -5.31 -6.78
C ASP A 66 -6.04 -5.19 -5.71
N ARG A 67 -5.64 -4.75 -4.52
CA ARG A 67 -6.53 -4.73 -3.35
C ARG A 67 -6.82 -3.30 -2.94
N CYS A 68 -8.08 -3.04 -2.61
CA CYS A 68 -8.53 -1.76 -2.11
C CYS A 68 -9.13 -1.94 -0.72
N PHE A 69 -8.68 -1.13 0.23
CA PHE A 69 -9.17 -1.10 1.60
C PHE A 69 -9.73 0.29 1.88
N PHE A 70 -10.89 0.36 2.55
CA PHE A 70 -11.44 1.62 3.06
C PHE A 70 -11.14 1.84 4.55
N ASP A 71 -10.78 0.76 5.24
CA ASP A 71 -10.41 0.75 6.64
C ASP A 71 -9.11 -0.05 6.77
N LEU A 72 -8.14 0.50 7.50
CA LEU A 72 -6.87 -0.15 7.79
C LEU A 72 -6.38 0.33 9.16
N GLU A 73 -6.42 -0.54 10.16
CA GLU A 73 -6.21 -0.16 11.56
C GLU A 73 -5.02 -0.90 12.21
N LEU A 74 -4.49 -0.32 13.30
CA LEU A 74 -3.49 -1.00 14.11
C LEU A 74 -4.11 -2.21 14.79
N GLY A 75 -3.43 -3.36 14.71
CA GLY A 75 -3.94 -4.61 15.26
C GLY A 75 -4.67 -5.50 14.25
N ASP A 76 -4.96 -5.00 13.04
CA ASP A 76 -5.51 -5.83 11.97
C ASP A 76 -4.46 -6.83 11.45
N GLU A 77 -4.90 -8.03 11.08
CA GLU A 77 -4.06 -8.99 10.35
C GLU A 77 -4.04 -8.62 8.87
N TYR A 78 -2.86 -8.30 8.35
CA TYR A 78 -2.67 -8.05 6.93
C TYR A 78 -2.22 -9.33 6.23
N GLU A 79 -3.19 -10.07 5.70
CA GLU A 79 -2.97 -11.25 4.86
C GLU A 79 -2.02 -12.26 5.55
N ASN A 80 -0.94 -12.65 4.88
CA ASN A 80 0.08 -13.54 5.41
C ASN A 80 1.32 -12.79 5.97
N MET A 81 1.27 -11.45 6.05
CA MET A 81 2.38 -10.63 6.55
C MET A 81 2.31 -10.44 8.07
N GLY A 82 1.11 -10.50 8.64
CA GLY A 82 0.87 -10.50 10.09
C GLY A 82 0.15 -9.25 10.59
N THR A 83 0.14 -9.08 11.91
CA THR A 83 -0.53 -7.97 12.58
C THR A 83 0.13 -6.61 12.30
N ILE A 84 -0.66 -5.63 11.84
CA ILE A 84 -0.22 -4.25 11.61
C ILE A 84 0.17 -3.62 12.95
N TYR A 85 1.43 -3.19 13.05
CA TYR A 85 2.01 -2.60 14.26
C TYR A 85 2.23 -1.09 14.14
N ASN A 86 2.58 -0.59 12.95
CA ASN A 86 2.58 0.84 12.64
C ASN A 86 2.07 1.11 11.23
N ILE A 87 1.50 2.31 11.06
CA ILE A 87 1.07 2.88 9.78
C ILE A 87 1.72 4.26 9.67
N TYR A 88 2.46 4.49 8.58
CA TYR A 88 3.05 5.80 8.27
C TYR A 88 2.55 6.28 6.92
N GLU A 89 1.87 7.42 6.88
CA GLU A 89 1.38 8.03 5.63
C GLU A 89 2.29 9.17 5.17
N PHE A 90 2.53 9.24 3.87
CA PHE A 90 3.33 10.27 3.20
C PHE A 90 2.51 10.86 2.05
N TRP A 91 2.37 12.20 2.02
CA TRP A 91 1.51 12.94 1.10
C TRP A 91 2.27 14.00 0.31
#